data_AF-A0A4R2CGE4-F1
#
_entry.id   AF-A0A4R2CGE4-F1
#
_cell.length_a   1.000
_cell.length_b   1.000
_cell.length_c   1.000
_cell.angle_alpha   90.00
_cell.angle_beta   90.00
_cell.angle_gamma   90.00
#
_symmetry.space_group_name_H-M   'P 1'
#
loop_
_entity.id
_entity.type
_entity.pdbx_description
1 polymer ?
#
loop_
_entity_poly.entity_id
_entity_poly.type
_entity_poly.pdbx_seq_one_letter_code
_entity_poly.pdbx_strand_id
1 'polypeptide(L)'
;MANTSALQEAFHWVRGELTRIHGQSFDKREVRLRTGASHSFNAVAADGSFVATVTNSTGLTSGGKRPVGKIRGAIAELYFLSLVDASARVLIATDPNFFAILQAELAGALVEGVQISHLALPADLVTRVSEVTAAASTEMGR
;
A
#
# COMPACT_ATOMS: atom_id res chain seq x y z
N MET A 1 21.68 -2.83 6.17
CA MET A 1 20.28 -2.50 6.54
C MET A 1 19.81 -1.49 5.52
N ALA A 2 18.96 -1.88 4.57
CA ALA A 2 18.55 -1.01 3.47
C ALA A 2 17.99 0.31 4.01
N ASN A 3 18.40 1.44 3.43
CA ASN A 3 17.94 2.76 3.82
C ASN A 3 16.46 2.92 3.40
N THR A 4 15.53 2.51 4.28
CA THR A 4 14.08 2.51 4.01
C THR A 4 13.44 3.90 4.17
N SER A 5 14.24 4.96 4.37
CA SER A 5 13.75 6.34 4.51
C SER A 5 12.86 6.76 3.35
N ALA A 6 13.26 6.49 2.10
CA ALA A 6 12.45 6.82 0.93
C ALA A 6 11.08 6.12 0.93
N LEU A 7 10.99 4.89 1.44
CA LEU A 7 9.71 4.17 1.57
C LEU A 7 8.81 4.82 2.63
N GLN A 8 9.39 5.26 3.75
CA GLN A 8 8.65 5.98 4.79
C GLN A 8 8.21 7.36 4.33
N GLU A 9 9.04 8.06 3.56
CA GLU A 9 8.70 9.34 2.94
C GLU A 9 7.54 9.20 1.95
N ALA A 10 7.53 8.14 1.14
CA ALA A 10 6.39 7.83 0.28
C ALA A 10 5.09 7.62 1.10
N PHE A 11 5.13 6.89 2.21
CA PHE A 11 3.97 6.74 3.09
C PHE A 11 3.54 8.05 3.75
N HIS A 12 4.49 8.91 4.10
CA HIS A 12 4.19 10.23 4.63
C HIS A 12 3.54 11.13 3.58
N TRP A 13 4.08 11.13 2.35
CA TRP A 13 3.52 11.88 1.24
C TRP A 13 2.09 11.43 0.91
N VAL A 14 1.84 10.12 0.84
CA VAL A 14 0.49 9.56 0.61
C VAL A 14 -0.49 10.03 1.69
N ARG A 15 -0.10 10.05 2.97
CA ARG A 15 -0.95 10.58 4.05
C ARG A 15 -1.23 12.07 3.91
N GLY A 16 -0.23 12.86 3.51
CA GLY A 16 -0.42 14.29 3.22
C GLY A 16 -1.41 14.53 2.09
N GLU A 17 -1.31 13.73 1.03
CA GLU A 17 -2.21 13.83 -0.12
C GLU A 17 -3.64 13.38 0.21
N LEU A 18 -3.80 12.29 0.98
CA LEU A 18 -5.11 11.90 1.53
C LEU A 18 -5.69 12.99 2.42
N THR A 19 -4.86 13.63 3.23
CA THR A 19 -5.29 14.76 4.08
C THR A 19 -5.81 15.92 3.24
N ARG A 20 -5.11 16.24 2.14
CA ARG A 20 -5.54 17.27 1.19
C ARG A 20 -6.87 16.92 0.49
N ILE A 21 -7.06 15.66 0.10
CA ILE A 21 -8.26 15.20 -0.61
C ILE A 21 -9.48 15.13 0.30
N HIS A 22 -9.32 14.64 1.53
CA HIS A 22 -10.43 14.37 2.43
C HIS A 22 -10.66 15.43 3.51
N GLY A 23 -9.77 16.41 3.64
CA GLY A 23 -9.90 17.51 4.61
C GLY A 23 -9.73 17.09 6.07
N GLN A 24 -9.15 15.91 6.34
CA GLN A 24 -8.89 15.40 7.68
C GLN A 24 -7.54 14.67 7.74
N SER A 25 -6.91 14.60 8.92
CA SER A 25 -5.58 14.00 9.05
C SER A 25 -5.61 12.48 8.86
N PHE A 26 -4.51 11.96 8.30
CA PHE A 26 -4.26 10.53 8.17
C PHE A 26 -2.97 10.14 8.86
N ASP A 27 -3.02 9.09 9.68
CA ASP A 27 -1.88 8.62 10.45
C ASP A 27 -1.65 7.11 10.30
N LYS A 28 -0.42 6.67 10.55
CA LYS A 28 -0.16 5.24 10.78
C LYS A 28 -0.77 4.89 12.13
N ARG A 29 -1.70 3.92 12.15
CA ARG A 29 -2.44 3.57 13.37
C ARG A 29 -2.66 2.07 13.44
N GLU A 30 -2.58 1.55 14.65
CA GLU A 30 -3.08 0.21 14.96
C GLU A 30 -4.61 0.25 15.10
N VAL A 31 -5.31 -0.57 14.32
CA VAL A 31 -6.77 -0.61 14.27
C VAL A 31 -7.24 -1.97 14.78
N ARG A 32 -8.27 -1.96 15.63
CA ARG A 32 -8.92 -3.16 16.14
C ARG A 32 -9.70 -3.83 14.99
N LEU A 33 -9.42 -5.09 14.75
CA LEU A 33 -10.16 -5.93 13.81
C LEU A 33 -11.46 -6.43 14.46
N ARG A 34 -12.48 -6.72 13.65
CA ARG A 34 -13.74 -7.33 14.09
C ARG A 34 -13.56 -8.69 14.78
N THR A 35 -12.44 -9.37 14.50
CA THR A 35 -12.05 -10.63 15.15
C THR A 35 -11.48 -10.45 16.56
N GLY A 36 -11.26 -9.21 17.02
CA GLY A 36 -10.62 -8.93 18.30
C GLY A 36 -9.10 -9.00 18.29
N ALA A 37 -8.45 -9.11 17.13
CA ALA A 37 -7.02 -8.82 16.99
C ALA A 37 -6.81 -7.34 16.62
N SER A 38 -5.55 -6.92 16.49
CA SER A 38 -5.19 -5.59 15.99
C SER A 38 -4.26 -5.72 14.79
N HIS A 39 -4.33 -4.77 13.85
CA HIS A 39 -3.40 -4.69 12.70
C HIS A 39 -2.98 -3.23 12.48
N SER A 40 -1.71 -3.03 12.09
CA SER A 40 -1.20 -1.69 11.80
C SER A 40 -1.47 -1.33 10.35
N PHE A 41 -2.19 -0.23 10.13
CA PHE A 41 -2.42 0.35 8.82
C PHE A 41 -1.59 1.62 8.63
N ASN A 42 -1.17 1.90 7.39
CA ASN A 42 -0.28 3.01 7.09
C ASN A 42 -0.99 4.36 7.03
N ALA A 43 -2.28 4.37 6.72
CA ALA A 43 -3.07 5.58 6.61
C ALA A 43 -4.48 5.34 7.15
N VAL A 44 -4.79 5.96 8.30
CA VAL A 44 -6.09 5.89 8.95
C VAL A 44 -6.56 7.31 9.22
N ALA A 45 -7.77 7.63 8.77
CA ALA A 45 -8.41 8.92 9.03
C ALA A 45 -8.57 9.16 10.54
N ALA A 46 -8.56 10.43 10.94
CA ALA A 46 -8.72 10.83 12.33
C ALA A 46 -9.96 10.18 12.99
N ASP A 47 -11.09 10.18 12.27
CA ASP A 47 -12.37 9.64 12.70
C ASP A 47 -12.52 8.11 12.53
N GLY A 48 -11.53 7.43 11.94
CA GLY A 48 -11.56 5.99 11.66
C GLY A 48 -12.47 5.56 10.51
N SER A 49 -13.14 6.49 9.81
CA SER A 49 -14.06 6.19 8.71
C SER A 49 -13.35 5.66 7.46
N PHE A 50 -12.07 6.01 7.29
CA PHE A 50 -11.23 5.61 6.18
C PHE A 50 -9.97 4.90 6.71
N VAL A 51 -9.78 3.66 6.28
CA VAL A 51 -8.62 2.84 6.65
C VAL A 51 -7.95 2.33 5.38
N ALA A 52 -6.65 2.57 5.28
CA ALA A 52 -5.85 2.17 4.14
C ALA A 52 -4.49 1.60 4.48
N THR A 53 -4.10 0.66 3.64
CA THR A 53 -2.74 0.12 3.54
C THR A 53 -2.09 0.67 2.27
N VAL A 54 -0.80 0.99 2.34
CA VAL A 54 -0.08 1.61 1.21
C VAL A 54 1.03 0.67 0.79
N THR A 55 1.12 0.39 -0.51
CA THR A 55 2.19 -0.44 -1.07
C THR A 55 3.03 0.31 -2.09
N ASN A 56 4.34 0.31 -1.85
CA ASN A 56 5.36 0.83 -2.77
C ASN A 56 5.96 -0.28 -3.66
N SER A 57 5.24 -1.40 -3.75
CA SER A 57 5.63 -2.51 -4.62
C SER A 57 5.64 -2.06 -6.08
N THR A 58 6.77 -2.23 -6.73
CA THR A 58 6.91 -2.05 -8.18
C THR A 58 6.42 -3.28 -8.95
N GLY A 59 6.05 -3.10 -10.22
CA GLY A 59 5.53 -4.10 -11.15
C GLY A 59 6.36 -5.39 -11.33
N LEU A 60 6.83 -5.67 -12.54
CA LEU A 60 7.58 -6.92 -12.79
C LEU A 60 8.87 -6.98 -11.95
N THR A 61 9.32 -8.19 -11.63
CA THR A 61 10.63 -8.38 -11.00
C THR A 61 11.74 -7.96 -11.97
N SER A 62 12.97 -7.80 -11.48
CA SER A 62 14.15 -7.50 -12.30
C SER A 62 14.34 -8.48 -13.47
N GLY A 63 13.89 -9.72 -13.32
CA GLY A 63 13.88 -10.73 -14.39
C GLY A 63 12.64 -10.72 -15.29
N GLY A 64 11.82 -9.67 -15.26
CA GLY A 64 10.59 -9.55 -16.05
C GLY A 64 9.47 -10.49 -15.59
N LYS A 65 9.58 -11.12 -14.42
CA LYS A 65 8.60 -12.10 -13.93
C LYS A 65 7.52 -11.41 -13.12
N ARG A 66 6.37 -12.09 -13.02
CA ARG A 66 5.26 -11.64 -12.18
C ARG A 66 5.68 -11.60 -10.70
N PRO A 67 5.39 -10.52 -9.95
CA PRO A 67 5.86 -10.33 -8.58
C PRO A 67 5.01 -11.07 -7.54
N VAL A 68 4.94 -12.40 -7.60
CA VAL A 68 4.01 -13.23 -6.80
C VAL A 68 4.08 -12.93 -5.30
N GLY A 69 5.28 -12.74 -4.74
CA GLY A 69 5.45 -12.42 -3.32
C GLY A 69 4.79 -11.09 -2.93
N LYS A 70 4.97 -10.04 -3.75
CA LYS A 70 4.35 -8.72 -3.53
C LYS A 70 2.84 -8.78 -3.68
N ILE A 71 2.34 -9.55 -4.66
CA ILE A 71 0.90 -9.78 -4.87
C ILE A 71 0.30 -10.46 -3.63
N ARG A 72 0.92 -11.53 -3.12
CA ARG A 72 0.45 -12.22 -1.90
C ARG A 72 0.47 -11.30 -0.68
N GLY A 73 1.48 -10.45 -0.55
CA GLY A 73 1.51 -9.41 0.49
C GLY A 73 0.33 -8.45 0.39
N ALA A 74 0.03 -7.94 -0.82
CA ALA A 74 -1.13 -7.08 -1.05
C ALA A 74 -2.46 -7.80 -0.73
N ILE A 75 -2.59 -9.08 -1.09
CA ILE A 75 -3.78 -9.89 -0.75
C ILE A 75 -3.93 -10.06 0.76
N ALA A 76 -2.83 -10.29 1.49
CA ALA A 76 -2.87 -10.37 2.95
C ALA A 76 -3.34 -9.04 3.58
N GLU A 77 -2.86 -7.91 3.07
CA GLU A 77 -3.31 -6.59 3.52
C GLU A 77 -4.79 -6.33 3.20
N LEU A 78 -5.28 -6.77 2.03
CA LEU A 78 -6.70 -6.73 1.67
C LEU A 78 -7.55 -7.60 2.60
N TYR A 79 -7.04 -8.76 3.02
CA TYR A 79 -7.69 -9.58 4.03
C TYR A 79 -7.82 -8.82 5.35
N PHE A 80 -6.77 -8.16 5.84
CA PHE A 80 -6.88 -7.35 7.07
C PHE A 80 -7.85 -6.18 6.92
N LEU A 81 -7.83 -5.47 5.78
CA LEU A 81 -8.83 -4.43 5.47
C LEU A 81 -10.26 -4.98 5.55
N SER A 82 -10.51 -6.20 5.07
CA SER A 82 -11.84 -6.83 5.13
C SER A 82 -12.35 -7.04 6.55
N LEU A 83 -11.44 -7.11 7.53
CA LEU A 83 -11.76 -7.33 8.94
C LEU A 83 -11.94 -6.03 9.73
N VAL A 84 -11.77 -4.87 9.11
CA VAL A 84 -11.96 -3.57 9.77
C VAL A 84 -13.39 -3.09 9.60
N ASP A 85 -13.91 -2.43 10.64
CA ASP A 85 -15.19 -1.72 10.61
C ASP A 85 -14.96 -0.25 10.25
N ALA A 86 -14.94 0.04 8.95
CA ALA A 86 -14.75 1.38 8.39
C ALA A 86 -15.54 1.52 7.08
N SER A 87 -16.04 2.73 6.81
CA SER A 87 -16.84 3.02 5.61
C SER A 87 -15.99 2.92 4.33
N ALA A 88 -14.74 3.34 4.38
CA ALA A 88 -13.78 3.22 3.28
C ALA A 88 -12.60 2.35 3.69
N ARG A 89 -12.36 1.26 2.93
CA ARG A 89 -11.30 0.28 3.17
C ARG A 89 -10.50 0.10 1.89
N VAL A 90 -9.29 0.65 1.85
CA VAL A 90 -8.59 0.87 0.57
C VAL A 90 -7.15 0.35 0.60
N LEU A 91 -6.76 -0.43 -0.40
CA LEU A 91 -5.35 -0.64 -0.72
C LEU A 91 -4.90 0.40 -1.72
N ILE A 92 -3.90 1.19 -1.35
CA ILE A 92 -3.33 2.25 -2.20
C ILE A 92 -2.01 1.73 -2.77
N ALA A 93 -1.97 1.51 -4.08
CA ALA A 93 -0.74 1.25 -4.81
C ALA A 93 -0.16 2.58 -5.31
N THR A 94 1.16 2.77 -5.16
CA THR A 94 1.83 3.98 -5.63
C THR A 94 2.46 3.82 -7.02
N ASP A 95 2.83 2.59 -7.39
CA ASP A 95 3.31 2.24 -8.73
C ASP A 95 2.14 1.86 -9.66
N PRO A 96 1.98 2.51 -10.83
CA PRO A 96 0.88 2.23 -11.75
C PRO A 96 0.95 0.83 -12.37
N ASN A 97 2.15 0.28 -12.58
CA ASN A 97 2.30 -1.06 -13.14
C ASN A 97 1.84 -2.12 -12.15
N PHE A 98 2.23 -1.98 -10.88
CA PHE A 98 1.78 -2.88 -9.83
C PHE A 98 0.27 -2.76 -9.58
N PHE A 99 -0.28 -1.54 -9.64
CA PHE A 99 -1.72 -1.33 -9.59
C PHE A 99 -2.46 -2.09 -10.71
N ALA A 100 -1.98 -2.00 -11.95
CA ALA A 100 -2.57 -2.73 -13.08
C ALA A 100 -2.48 -4.25 -12.89
N ILE A 101 -1.35 -4.76 -12.37
CA ILE A 101 -1.18 -6.19 -12.04
C ILE A 101 -2.19 -6.63 -10.98
N LEU A 102 -2.39 -5.84 -9.92
CA LEU A 102 -3.34 -6.16 -8.85
C LEU A 102 -4.78 -6.13 -9.34
N GLN A 103 -5.15 -5.12 -10.15
CA GLN A 103 -6.48 -5.05 -10.74
C GLN A 103 -6.80 -6.28 -11.58
N ALA A 104 -5.85 -6.70 -12.43
CA ALA A 104 -6.03 -7.88 -13.26
C ALA A 104 -6.11 -9.17 -12.42
N GLU A 105 -5.30 -9.30 -11.38
CA GLU A 105 -5.28 -10.48 -10.51
C GLU A 105 -6.54 -10.62 -9.65
N LEU A 106 -7.12 -9.50 -9.23
CA LEU A 106 -8.22 -9.45 -8.27
C LEU A 106 -9.55 -9.06 -8.91
N ALA A 107 -9.62 -9.08 -10.24
CA ALA A 107 -10.84 -8.78 -10.99
C ALA A 107 -11.99 -9.69 -10.54
N GLY A 108 -13.02 -9.10 -9.94
CA GLY A 108 -14.18 -9.81 -9.40
C GLY A 108 -13.94 -10.60 -8.11
N ALA A 109 -12.75 -10.53 -7.51
CA ALA A 109 -12.36 -11.29 -6.33
C ALA A 109 -12.19 -10.43 -5.06
N LEU A 110 -12.61 -9.15 -5.10
CA LEU A 110 -12.59 -8.27 -3.93
C LEU A 110 -13.84 -8.47 -3.08
N VAL A 111 -13.63 -8.51 -1.76
CA VAL A 111 -14.73 -8.47 -0.79
C VAL A 111 -15.48 -7.14 -0.90
N GLU A 112 -16.78 -7.17 -0.67
CA GLU A 112 -17.64 -5.99 -0.75
C GLU A 112 -17.11 -4.85 0.13
N GLY A 113 -17.06 -3.65 -0.48
CA GLY A 113 -16.63 -2.41 0.15
C GLY A 113 -15.13 -2.30 0.46
N VAL A 114 -14.31 -3.23 -0.03
CA VAL A 114 -12.85 -3.06 -0.10
C VAL A 114 -12.47 -2.66 -1.52
N GLN A 115 -11.57 -1.70 -1.66
CA GLN A 115 -11.17 -1.11 -2.93
C GLN A 115 -9.66 -1.14 -3.11
N ILE A 116 -9.22 -1.12 -4.38
CA ILE A 116 -7.83 -0.85 -4.75
C ILE A 116 -7.81 0.48 -5.50
N SER A 117 -6.93 1.39 -5.11
CA SER A 117 -6.74 2.67 -5.78
C SER A 117 -5.27 2.90 -6.13
N HIS A 118 -5.03 3.80 -7.08
CA HIS A 118 -3.69 4.26 -7.43
C HIS A 118 -3.51 5.72 -7.00
N LEU A 119 -2.40 6.00 -6.35
CA LEU A 119 -1.98 7.36 -6.03
C LEU A 119 -0.51 7.54 -6.44
N ALA A 120 -0.30 8.23 -7.55
CA ALA A 120 1.03 8.45 -8.10
C ALA A 120 1.89 9.31 -7.17
N LEU A 121 3.11 8.86 -6.88
CA LEU A 121 4.09 9.68 -6.18
C LEU A 121 4.67 10.76 -7.10
N PRO A 122 5.16 11.88 -6.53
CA PRO A 122 6.00 12.84 -7.23
C PRO A 122 7.24 12.17 -7.85
N ALA A 123 7.70 12.67 -8.99
CA ALA A 123 8.75 12.04 -9.78
C ALA A 123 10.06 11.83 -9.00
N ASP A 124 10.44 12.76 -8.14
CA ASP A 124 11.61 12.67 -7.26
C ASP A 124 11.48 11.52 -6.25
N LEU A 125 10.30 11.35 -5.65
CA LEU A 125 10.02 10.24 -4.74
C LEU A 125 9.95 8.89 -5.47
N VAL A 126 9.42 8.85 -6.71
CA VAL A 126 9.44 7.65 -7.55
C VAL A 126 10.87 7.17 -7.77
N THR A 127 11.79 8.08 -8.14
CA THR A 127 13.20 7.75 -8.36
C THR A 127 13.82 7.18 -7.09
N ARG A 128 13.66 7.85 -5.94
CA ARG A 128 14.25 7.43 -4.67
C ARG A 128 13.69 6.10 -4.17
N VAL A 129 12.38 5.87 -4.29
CA VAL A 129 11.74 4.58 -3.95
C VAL A 129 12.27 3.46 -4.86
N SER A 130 12.45 3.75 -6.14
CA SER A 130 12.95 2.77 -7.12
C SER A 130 14.40 2.37 -6.81
N GLU A 131 15.26 3.32 -6.47
CA GLU A 131 16.66 3.07 -6.07
C GLU A 131 16.75 2.17 -4.83
N VAL A 132 15.97 2.47 -3.78
CA VAL A 132 15.95 1.66 -2.55
C VAL A 132 15.42 0.25 -2.84
N THR A 133 14.38 0.13 -3.67
CA THR A 133 13.80 -1.18 -4.01
C THR A 133 14.73 -2.02 -4.88
N ALA A 134 15.47 -1.38 -5.79
CA ALA A 134 16.46 -2.05 -6.63
C ALA A 134 17.63 -2.57 -5.78
N ALA A 135 18.18 -1.73 -4.88
CA ALA A 135 19.26 -2.11 -3.98
C ALA A 135 18.89 -3.31 -3.10
N ALA A 136 17.69 -3.31 -2.51
CA ALA A 136 17.19 -4.42 -1.70
C ALA A 136 17.03 -5.73 -2.49
N SER A 137 16.67 -5.63 -3.78
CA SER A 137 16.53 -6.81 -4.64
C SER A 137 17.88 -7.45 -4.99
N THR A 138 18.95 -6.65 -5.11
CA THR A 138 20.30 -7.15 -5.37
C THR A 138 20.89 -7.85 -4.14
N GLU A 139 20.60 -7.37 -2.92
CA GLU A 139 21.07 -7.98 -1.68
C GLU A 139 20.47 -9.37 -1.42
N MET A 140 19.21 -9.60 -1.82
CA MET A 140 18.53 -10.90 -1.64
C MET A 140 18.87 -11.95 -2.71
N GLY A 141 19.56 -11.56 -3.79
CA GLY A 141 19.93 -12.44 -4.89
C GLY A 141 21.33 -13.06 -4.78
N ARG A 142 22.03 -12.85 -3.66
CA ARG A 142 23.30 -13.49 -3.30
C ARG A 142 23.06 -14.60 -2.29
#